data_AF-A0A4Y2N1B4-F1
#
_entry.id   AF-A0A4Y2N1B4-F1
#
_cell.length_a   1.000
_cell.length_b   1.000
_cell.length_c   1.000
_cell.angle_alpha   90.00
_cell.angle_beta   90.00
_cell.angle_gamma   90.00
#
_symmetry.space_group_name_H-M   'P 1'
#
loop_
_entity.id
_entity.type
_entity.pdbx_description
1 polymer ?
#
loop_
_entity_poly.entity_id
_entity_poly.type
_entity_poly.pdbx_seq_one_letter_code
_entity_poly.pdbx_strand_id
1 'polypeptide(L)'
;MSIFAGARKCDLKILAEELEETANDSHKLKDLKKIILASKEYDEESAKEWLNTIINERIEGEENKRRQEEIAERRRQDKIQIAEQKRQEEIELRKL
;
A
#
# COMPACT_ATOMS: atom_id res chain seq x y z
N MET A 1 -17.10 -8.58 -16.84
CA MET A 1 -16.49 -8.18 -15.55
C MET A 1 -16.13 -6.71 -15.64
N SER A 2 -16.24 -5.92 -14.55
CA SER A 2 -15.82 -4.51 -14.57
C SER A 2 -14.29 -4.43 -14.52
N ILE A 3 -13.66 -3.67 -15.42
CA ILE A 3 -12.20 -3.45 -15.41
C ILE A 3 -11.71 -2.80 -14.10
N PHE A 4 -12.57 -2.05 -13.41
CA PHE A 4 -12.24 -1.35 -12.17
C PHE A 4 -12.39 -2.20 -10.89
N ALA A 5 -12.37 -3.53 -10.99
CA ALA A 5 -12.46 -4.41 -9.83
C ALA A 5 -11.18 -4.28 -8.98
N GLY A 6 -11.32 -4.14 -7.65
CA GLY A 6 -10.17 -3.98 -6.74
C GLY A 6 -9.47 -2.60 -6.76
N ALA A 7 -9.88 -1.71 -7.67
CA ALA A 7 -9.34 -0.36 -7.76
C ALA A 7 -9.86 0.57 -6.65
N ARG A 8 -8.95 1.33 -6.05
CA ARG A 8 -9.19 2.43 -5.11
C ARG A 8 -9.28 3.76 -5.87
N LYS A 9 -9.77 4.78 -5.16
CA LYS A 9 -9.85 6.15 -5.70
C LYS A 9 -8.49 6.69 -6.16
N CYS A 10 -7.42 6.41 -5.42
CA CYS A 10 -6.07 6.82 -5.80
C CYS A 10 -5.62 6.18 -7.13
N ASP A 11 -5.94 4.90 -7.35
CA ASP A 11 -5.51 4.24 -8.60
C ASP A 11 -6.25 4.80 -9.80
N LEU A 12 -7.56 5.08 -9.66
CA LEU A 12 -8.34 5.68 -10.74
C LEU A 12 -7.94 7.14 -11.01
N LYS A 13 -7.46 7.85 -9.99
CA LYS A 13 -6.91 9.20 -10.18
C LYS A 13 -5.64 9.12 -11.03
N ILE A 14 -4.71 8.22 -10.68
CA ILE A 14 -3.47 8.00 -11.46
C ILE A 14 -3.81 7.62 -12.89
N LEU A 15 -4.70 6.65 -13.10
CA LEU A 15 -5.10 6.23 -14.46
C LEU A 15 -5.73 7.38 -15.27
N ALA A 16 -6.53 8.24 -14.63
CA ALA A 16 -7.09 9.41 -15.31
C ALA A 16 -6.00 10.44 -15.67
N GLU A 17 -5.02 10.66 -14.79
CA GLU A 17 -3.87 11.54 -15.07
C GLU A 17 -3.00 11.00 -16.22
N GLU A 18 -2.80 9.68 -16.31
CA GLU A 18 -2.11 9.03 -17.44
C GLU A 18 -2.85 9.18 -18.78
N LEU A 19 -4.18 9.29 -18.74
CA LEU A 19 -5.01 9.60 -19.92
C LEU A 19 -5.10 11.10 -20.21
N GLU A 20 -4.26 11.92 -19.56
CA GLU A 20 -4.26 13.38 -19.62
C GLU A 20 -5.61 14.03 -19.24
N GLU A 21 -6.45 13.32 -18.47
CA GLU A 21 -7.74 13.81 -18.01
C GLU A 21 -7.63 14.56 -16.68
N THR A 22 -8.56 15.50 -16.46
CA THR A 22 -8.58 16.27 -15.21
C THR A 22 -9.12 15.45 -14.04
N ALA A 23 -8.21 14.90 -13.22
CA ALA A 23 -8.55 14.21 -11.98
C ALA A 23 -8.07 14.99 -10.75
N ASN A 24 -8.88 15.00 -9.69
CA ASN A 24 -8.54 15.67 -8.44
C ASN A 24 -9.04 14.86 -7.24
N ASP A 25 -8.54 15.19 -6.06
CA ASP A 25 -8.88 14.48 -4.83
C ASP A 25 -10.30 14.76 -4.33
N SER A 26 -11.05 15.70 -4.93
CA SER A 26 -12.45 15.95 -4.60
C SER A 26 -13.41 15.03 -5.38
N HIS A 27 -13.02 14.57 -6.57
CA HIS A 27 -13.84 13.69 -7.40
C HIS A 27 -14.18 12.38 -6.67
N LYS A 28 -15.43 11.93 -6.76
CA LYS A 28 -15.82 10.64 -6.20
C LYS A 28 -15.31 9.52 -7.11
N LEU A 29 -15.23 8.30 -6.57
CA LEU A 29 -14.84 7.11 -7.35
C LEU A 29 -15.69 6.96 -8.64
N LYS A 30 -17.00 7.22 -8.54
CA LYS A 30 -17.93 7.17 -9.68
C LYS A 30 -17.61 8.22 -10.74
N ASP A 31 -17.17 9.41 -10.33
CA ASP A 31 -16.86 10.51 -11.24
C ASP A 31 -15.56 10.24 -11.98
N LEU A 32 -14.53 9.74 -11.29
CA LEU A 32 -13.27 9.30 -11.92
C LEU A 32 -13.51 8.20 -12.95
N LYS A 33 -14.35 7.20 -12.66
CA LYS A 33 -14.72 6.17 -13.64
C LYS A 33 -15.35 6.77 -14.89
N LYS A 34 -16.21 7.79 -14.75
CA LYS A 34 -16.83 8.45 -15.89
C LYS A 34 -15.81 9.25 -16.70
N ILE A 35 -14.88 9.93 -16.03
CA ILE A 35 -13.81 10.70 -16.69
C ILE A 35 -12.96 9.76 -17.56
N ILE A 36 -12.47 8.65 -16.99
CA ILE A 36 -11.68 7.65 -17.72
C ILE A 36 -12.44 7.10 -18.93
N LEU A 37 -13.70 6.67 -18.73
CA LEU A 37 -14.53 6.11 -19.81
C LEU A 37 -14.93 7.13 -20.89
N ALA A 38 -14.86 8.43 -20.58
CA ALA A 38 -15.18 9.51 -21.51
C ALA A 38 -13.94 10.02 -22.26
N SER A 39 -12.74 9.56 -21.89
CA SER A 39 -11.50 9.98 -22.54
C SER A 39 -11.47 9.52 -24.00
N LYS A 40 -10.93 10.37 -24.87
CA LYS A 40 -10.79 10.06 -26.31
C LYS A 40 -9.79 8.96 -26.58
N GLU A 41 -8.76 8.87 -25.73
CA GLU A 41 -7.69 7.88 -25.82
C GLU A 41 -7.99 6.62 -24.99
N TYR A 42 -9.22 6.50 -24.48
CA TYR A 42 -9.62 5.33 -23.71
C TYR A 42 -9.67 4.08 -24.59
N ASP A 43 -8.71 3.19 -24.35
CA ASP A 43 -8.76 1.80 -24.78
C ASP A 43 -8.94 0.88 -23.56
N GLU A 44 -9.93 -0.01 -23.61
CA GLU A 44 -10.33 -0.82 -22.44
C GLU A 44 -9.21 -1.78 -22.01
N GLU A 45 -8.51 -2.42 -22.95
CA GLU A 45 -7.46 -3.38 -22.62
C GLU A 45 -6.21 -2.66 -22.10
N SER A 46 -5.81 -1.56 -22.76
CA SER A 46 -4.71 -0.71 -22.30
C SER A 46 -4.99 -0.15 -20.91
N ALA A 47 -6.18 0.41 -20.66
CA ALA A 47 -6.56 0.95 -19.36
C ALA A 47 -6.57 -0.14 -18.27
N LYS A 48 -6.97 -1.37 -18.62
CA LYS A 48 -6.95 -2.50 -17.71
C LYS A 48 -5.53 -2.95 -17.38
N GLU A 49 -4.64 -3.04 -18.37
CA GLU A 49 -3.22 -3.36 -18.13
C GLU A 49 -2.55 -2.31 -17.24
N TRP A 50 -2.72 -1.03 -17.55
CA TRP A 50 -2.21 0.08 -16.73
C TRP A 50 -2.76 0.03 -15.30
N LEU A 51 -4.07 -0.18 -15.14
CA LEU A 51 -4.68 -0.26 -13.82
C LEU A 51 -4.16 -1.44 -13.00
N ASN A 52 -3.92 -2.58 -13.63
CA ASN A 52 -3.32 -3.74 -12.95
C ASN A 52 -1.91 -3.42 -12.46
N THR A 53 -1.09 -2.73 -13.26
CA THR A 53 0.25 -2.29 -12.85
C THR A 53 0.17 -1.37 -11.62
N ILE A 54 -0.69 -0.34 -11.65
CA ILE A 54 -0.88 0.59 -10.53
C ILE A 54 -1.33 -0.14 -9.25
N ILE A 55 -2.27 -1.08 -9.38
CA ILE A 55 -2.77 -1.88 -8.25
C ILE A 55 -1.66 -2.79 -7.69
N ASN A 56 -0.88 -3.43 -8.57
CA ASN A 56 0.20 -4.34 -8.16
C ASN A 56 1.31 -3.59 -7.41
N GLU A 57 1.81 -2.48 -7.96
CA GLU A 57 2.83 -1.66 -7.32
C GLU A 57 2.42 -1.20 -5.91
N ARG A 58 1.16 -0.82 -5.77
CA ARG A 58 0.57 -0.41 -4.50
C ARG A 58 0.48 -1.57 -3.50
N ILE A 59 0.04 -2.75 -3.95
CA ILE A 59 -0.04 -3.95 -3.11
C ILE A 59 1.37 -4.37 -2.65
N GLU A 60 2.33 -4.39 -3.57
CA GLU A 60 3.73 -4.71 -3.25
C GLU A 60 4.34 -3.70 -2.27
N GLY A 61 4.07 -2.40 -2.46
CA GLY A 61 4.50 -1.36 -1.54
C GLY A 61 3.91 -1.50 -0.14
N GLU A 62 2.61 -1.80 -0.05
CA GLU A 62 1.93 -2.06 1.22
C GLU A 62 2.47 -3.33 1.91
N GLU A 63 2.71 -4.40 1.14
CA GLU A 63 3.28 -5.63 1.67
C GLU A 63 4.71 -5.41 2.19
N ASN A 64 5.56 -4.73 1.44
CA ASN A 64 6.93 -4.42 1.85
C ASN A 64 6.95 -3.57 3.13
N LYS A 65 6.06 -2.58 3.23
CA LYS A 65 5.90 -1.77 4.44
C LYS A 65 5.50 -2.66 5.64
N ARG A 66 4.52 -3.55 5.47
CA ARG A 66 4.11 -4.48 6.54
C ARG A 66 5.25 -5.41 6.97
N ARG A 67 6.03 -5.94 6.03
CA ARG A 67 7.21 -6.78 6.34
C ARG A 67 8.26 -6.00 7.14
N GLN A 68 8.51 -4.74 6.78
CA GLN A 68 9.45 -3.89 7.53
C GLN A 68 8.95 -3.57 8.94
N GLU A 69 7.65 -3.29 9.09
CA GLU A 69 7.03 -3.08 10.40
C GLU A 69 7.12 -4.33 11.27
N GLU A 70 6.89 -5.53 10.71
CA GLU A 70 7.03 -6.79 11.43
C GLU A 70 8.48 -7.05 11.90
N ILE A 71 9.47 -6.79 11.04
CA ILE A 71 10.89 -6.91 11.41
C ILE A 71 11.25 -5.91 12.51
N ALA A 72 10.76 -4.67 12.41
CA ALA A 72 11.00 -3.65 13.43
C ALA A 72 10.39 -4.03 14.77
N GLU A 73 9.19 -4.60 14.77
CA GLU A 73 8.51 -5.06 15.99
C GLU A 73 9.23 -6.25 16.63
N ARG A 74 9.63 -7.26 15.84
CA ARG A 74 10.44 -8.38 16.36
C ARG A 74 11.74 -7.90 17.00
N ARG A 75 12.45 -6.97 16.36
CA ARG A 75 13.66 -6.36 16.93
C ARG A 75 13.41 -5.61 18.24
N ARG A 76 12.24 -5.00 18.42
CA ARG A 76 11.86 -4.36 19.70
C ARG A 76 11.64 -5.41 20.78
N GLN A 77 10.93 -6.47 20.44
CA GLN A 77 10.67 -7.59 21.36
C GLN A 77 11.97 -8.27 21.80
N ASP A 78 12.88 -8.56 20.87
CA ASP A 78 14.19 -9.15 21.18
C ASP A 78 15.01 -8.25 22.13
N LYS A 79 15.01 -6.94 21.90
CA LYS A 79 15.70 -5.98 22.78
C LYS A 79 15.14 -6.00 24.20
N ILE A 80 13.81 -6.07 24.33
CA ILE A 80 13.14 -6.13 25.64
C ILE A 80 13.49 -7.45 26.34
N GLN A 81 13.42 -8.58 25.63
CA GLN A 81 13.78 -9.90 26.17
C GLN A 81 15.23 -9.95 26.67
N ILE A 82 16.19 -9.45 25.86
CA ILE A 82 17.60 -9.40 26.25
C ILE A 82 17.81 -8.51 27.48
N ALA A 83 17.14 -7.35 27.55
CA ALA A 83 17.26 -6.45 28.70
C ALA A 83 16.67 -7.08 29.98
N GLU A 84 15.57 -7.79 29.86
CA GLU A 84 14.95 -8.51 30.97
C GLU A 84 15.82 -9.68 31.46
N GLN A 85 16.38 -10.46 30.55
CA GLN A 85 17.30 -11.54 30.89
C GLN A 85 18.52 -11.01 31.66
N LYS A 86 19.14 -9.93 31.18
CA LYS A 86 20.26 -9.28 31.88
C LYS A 86 19.90 -8.79 33.28
N ARG A 87 18.70 -8.23 33.44
CA ARG A 87 18.20 -7.81 34.76
C ARG A 87 18.06 -8.99 35.70
N GLN A 88 17.57 -10.13 35.21
CA GLN A 88 17.42 -11.34 36.00
C GLN A 88 18.78 -11.94 36.40
N GLU A 89 19.72 -12.03 35.46
CA GLU A 89 21.10 -12.48 35.71
C GLU A 89 21.80 -11.60 36.77
N GLU A 90 21.64 -10.28 36.69
CA GLU A 90 22.19 -9.35 37.69
C GLU A 90 21.59 -9.57 39.09
N ILE A 91 20.28 -9.82 39.17
CA ILE A 91 19.61 -10.13 40.45
C ILE A 91 20.13 -11.46 41.02
N GLU A 92 20.33 -12.48 40.18
CA GLU A 92 20.86 -13.78 40.61
C GLU A 92 22.31 -13.67 41.11
N LEU A 93 23.16 -12.92 40.41
CA LEU A 93 24.54 -12.67 40.85
C LEU A 93 24.62 -11.96 42.20
N ARG A 94 23.67 -11.07 42.52
CA ARG A 94 23.61 -10.38 43.82
C ARG A 94 23.11 -11.24 44.98
N LYS A 95 22.51 -12.40 44.70
CA LYS A 95 22.02 -13.35 45.71
C LYS A 95 23.07 -14.39 46.12
N LEU A 96 24.15 -14.50 45.36
CA LEU A 96 25.34 -15.32 45.64
C LEU A 96 26.31 -14.56 46.56
#